data_AF-A0AAV4IB38-F1
#
_entry.id   AF-A0AAV4IB38-F1
#
_cell.length_a   1.000
_cell.length_b   1.000
_cell.length_c   1.000
_cell.angle_alpha   90.00
_cell.angle_beta   90.00
_cell.angle_gamma   90.00
#
_symmetry.space_group_name_H-M   'P 1'
#
loop_
_entity.id
_entity.type
_entity.pdbx_description
1 polymer ?
#
loop_
_entity_poly.entity_id
_entity_poly.type
_entity_poly.pdbx_seq_one_letter_code
_entity_poly.pdbx_strand_id
1 'polypeptide(L)'
;MSSMHSDSAIVVNKHNKEMPEVVSYYNSTEGGVDTLDLMAHTVSSKRQTKRWPMVMLYNILDIGSIAESVVYPTEQFSKTDKRREFQLSISKDLIMPVIERRRKSQDCQYS
;
A
#
# COMPACT_ATOMS: atom_id res chain seq x y z
N MET A 1 -5.51 -23.02 -17.35
CA MET A 1 -5.62 -23.09 -18.82
C MET A 1 -5.57 -21.66 -19.35
N SER A 2 -4.65 -21.35 -20.26
CA SER A 2 -4.62 -20.06 -20.95
C SER A 2 -5.37 -20.20 -22.28
N SER A 3 -6.29 -19.29 -22.59
CA SER A 3 -7.13 -19.37 -23.80
C SER A 3 -6.46 -18.77 -25.05
N MET A 4 -5.37 -18.02 -24.89
CA MET A 4 -4.67 -17.32 -25.99
C MET A 4 -3.36 -17.98 -26.46
N HIS A 5 -2.77 -18.88 -25.67
CA HIS A 5 -1.50 -19.51 -26.01
C HIS A 5 -1.69 -21.01 -26.26
N SER A 6 -1.74 -21.38 -27.53
CA SER A 6 -1.84 -22.78 -27.98
C SER A 6 -0.47 -23.43 -28.23
N ASP A 7 0.60 -22.63 -28.26
CA ASP A 7 1.95 -23.10 -28.60
C ASP A 7 2.82 -23.33 -27.37
N SER A 8 3.63 -24.39 -27.44
CA SER A 8 4.54 -24.86 -26.39
C SER A 8 5.89 -24.12 -26.41
N ALA A 9 5.89 -22.83 -26.77
CA ALA A 9 7.11 -22.07 -26.91
C ALA A 9 7.83 -21.90 -25.56
N ILE A 10 9.14 -22.12 -25.55
CA ILE A 10 9.99 -21.91 -24.37
C ILE A 10 10.66 -20.54 -24.53
N VAL A 11 10.59 -19.73 -23.47
CA VAL A 11 11.24 -18.42 -23.41
C VAL A 11 12.18 -18.36 -22.22
N VAL A 12 13.25 -17.58 -22.35
CA VAL A 12 14.19 -17.30 -21.27
C VAL A 12 13.72 -16.05 -20.55
N ASN A 13 13.48 -16.14 -19.24
CA ASN A 13 13.05 -14.99 -18.46
C ASN A 13 14.22 -14.05 -18.11
N LYS A 14 13.90 -12.94 -17.43
CA LYS A 14 14.88 -11.93 -16.93
C LYS A 14 15.97 -12.49 -16.00
N HIS A 15 15.85 -13.73 -15.51
CA HIS A 15 16.80 -14.40 -14.62
C HIS A 15 17.53 -15.56 -15.33
N ASN A 16 17.58 -15.56 -16.66
CA ASN A 16 18.18 -16.62 -17.49
C ASN A 16 17.59 -18.02 -17.23
N LYS A 17 16.32 -18.09 -16.81
CA LYS A 17 15.61 -19.35 -16.59
C LYS A 17 14.68 -19.63 -17.76
N GLU A 18 14.82 -20.79 -18.37
CA GLU A 18 13.90 -21.31 -19.36
C GLU A 18 12.56 -21.65 -18.69
N MET A 19 11.48 -21.07 -19.22
CA MET A 19 10.12 -21.37 -18.80
C MET A 19 9.16 -21.30 -20.00
N PRO A 20 8.00 -21.97 -19.94
CA PRO A 20 6.99 -21.84 -20.99
C PRO A 20 6.56 -20.37 -21.16
N GLU A 21 6.35 -19.95 -22.41
CA GLU A 21 5.88 -18.59 -22.76
C GLU A 21 4.63 -18.20 -21.96
N VAL A 22 3.69 -19.13 -21.80
CA VAL A 22 2.46 -18.94 -21.02
C VAL A 22 2.76 -18.57 -19.57
N VAL A 23 3.73 -19.24 -18.96
CA VAL A 23 4.14 -18.98 -17.57
C VAL A 23 4.86 -17.63 -17.49
N SER A 24 5.68 -17.29 -18.47
CA SER A 24 6.35 -16.00 -18.55
C SER A 24 5.36 -14.85 -18.73
N TYR A 25 4.39 -15.00 -19.63
CA TYR A 25 3.36 -14.01 -19.90
C TYR A 25 2.50 -13.77 -18.66
N TYR A 26 1.98 -14.84 -18.06
CA TYR A 26 1.22 -14.76 -16.81
C TYR A 26 2.00 -14.04 -15.69
N ASN A 27 3.25 -14.44 -15.45
CA ASN A 27 4.09 -13.79 -14.43
C ASN A 27 4.40 -12.33 -14.75
N SER A 28 4.38 -11.94 -16.04
CA SER A 28 4.62 -10.55 -16.46
C SER A 28 3.40 -9.65 -16.28
N THR A 29 2.18 -10.19 -16.39
CA THR A 29 0.93 -9.42 -16.29
C THR A 29 0.33 -9.45 -14.87
N GLU A 30 0.50 -10.56 -14.15
CA GLU A 30 -0.15 -10.79 -12.84
C GLU A 30 0.77 -10.51 -11.64
N GLY A 31 2.01 -10.06 -11.85
CA GLY A 31 2.98 -9.76 -10.78
C GLY A 31 2.67 -8.50 -9.94
N GLY A 32 1.56 -7.81 -10.23
CA GLY A 32 1.18 -6.57 -9.55
C GLY A 32 0.81 -6.78 -8.08
N VAL A 33 0.17 -7.91 -7.74
CA VAL A 33 -0.25 -8.24 -6.37
C VAL A 33 0.98 -8.48 -5.48
N ASP A 34 1.92 -9.31 -5.92
CA ASP A 34 3.16 -9.57 -5.18
C ASP A 34 3.97 -8.30 -4.96
N THR A 35 3.98 -7.41 -5.97
CA THR A 35 4.66 -6.12 -5.89
C THR A 35 3.99 -5.20 -4.87
N LEU A 36 2.65 -5.16 -4.84
CA LEU A 36 1.88 -4.41 -3.84
C LEU A 36 2.11 -4.97 -2.43
N ASP A 37 2.10 -6.29 -2.27
CA ASP A 37 2.34 -6.96 -0.99
C ASP A 37 3.74 -6.66 -0.46
N LEU A 38 4.76 -6.72 -1.33
CA LEU A 38 6.12 -6.33 -0.98
C LEU A 38 6.21 -4.86 -0.54
N MET A 39 5.56 -3.95 -1.28
CA MET A 39 5.52 -2.53 -0.91
C MET A 39 4.78 -2.31 0.41
N ALA A 40 3.66 -3.00 0.62
CA ALA A 40 2.89 -2.93 1.86
C ALA A 40 3.73 -3.38 3.05
N HIS A 41 4.46 -4.50 2.93
CA HIS A 41 5.30 -5.06 3.98
C HIS A 41 6.55 -4.23 4.30
N THR A 42 7.22 -3.67 3.29
CA THR A 42 8.51 -2.96 3.48
C THR A 42 8.40 -1.68 4.29
N VAL A 43 7.26 -0.99 4.25
CA VAL A 43 7.07 0.32 4.92
C VAL A 43 5.79 0.31 5.78
N SER A 44 5.38 -0.85 6.27
CA SER A 44 4.19 -0.95 7.13
C SER A 44 4.45 -0.38 8.52
N SER A 45 3.57 0.50 8.99
CA SER A 45 3.52 0.98 10.37
C SER A 45 2.54 0.17 11.24
N LYS A 46 2.15 -1.03 10.78
CA LYS A 46 1.32 -2.00 11.50
C LYS A 46 1.90 -2.32 12.87
N ARG A 47 1.02 -2.34 13.88
CA ARG A 47 1.34 -2.83 15.22
C ARG A 47 0.66 -4.17 15.46
N GLN A 48 1.28 -5.04 16.24
CA GLN A 48 0.63 -6.28 16.69
C GLN A 48 -0.64 -5.92 17.47
N THR A 49 -1.76 -6.51 17.08
CA THR A 49 -3.08 -6.27 17.68
C THR A 49 -3.93 -7.52 17.61
N LYS A 50 -4.74 -7.76 18.64
CA LYS A 50 -5.74 -8.84 18.68
C LYS A 50 -7.10 -8.40 18.15
N ARG A 51 -7.23 -7.15 17.69
CA ARG A 51 -8.49 -6.56 17.25
C ARG A 51 -8.53 -6.52 15.72
N TRP A 52 -9.29 -7.41 15.11
CA TRP A 52 -9.49 -7.50 13.65
C TRP A 52 -9.80 -6.15 12.96
N PRO A 53 -10.65 -5.27 13.50
CA PRO A 53 -10.92 -3.97 12.86
C PRO A 53 -9.68 -3.08 12.74
N MET A 54 -8.75 -3.16 13.70
CA MET A 54 -7.50 -2.40 13.63
C MET A 54 -6.57 -2.94 12.53
N VAL A 55 -6.57 -4.25 12.31
CA VAL A 55 -5.81 -4.86 11.21
C VAL A 55 -6.33 -4.35 9.86
N MET A 56 -7.66 -4.31 9.70
CA MET A 56 -8.29 -3.75 8.50
C MET A 56 -7.91 -2.29 8.29
N LEU A 57 -7.97 -1.46 9.34
CA LEU A 57 -7.56 -0.06 9.28
C LEU A 57 -6.11 0.09 8.79
N TYR A 58 -5.19 -0.69 9.36
CA TYR A 58 -3.79 -0.63 8.93
C TYR A 58 -3.59 -1.07 7.48
N ASN A 59 -4.32 -2.09 7.01
CA ASN A 59 -4.27 -2.50 5.61
C ASN A 59 -4.76 -1.39 4.67
N ILE A 60 -5.85 -0.72 5.01
CA ILE A 60 -6.40 0.40 4.22
C ILE A 60 -5.40 1.55 4.16
N LEU A 61 -4.76 1.90 5.28
CA LEU A 61 -3.74 2.94 5.32
C LEU A 61 -2.53 2.60 4.46
N ASP A 62 -2.06 1.35 4.51
CA ASP A 62 -0.94 0.88 3.69
C ASP A 62 -1.27 0.96 2.19
N ILE A 63 -2.42 0.42 1.77
CA ILE A 63 -2.84 0.42 0.36
C ILE A 63 -3.09 1.85 -0.14
N GLY A 64 -3.80 2.68 0.63
CA GLY A 64 -4.09 4.07 0.26
C GLY A 64 -2.81 4.89 0.07
N SER A 65 -1.81 4.66 0.93
CA SER A 65 -0.52 5.35 0.84
C SER A 65 0.32 4.90 -0.37
N ILE A 66 0.20 3.64 -0.80
CA ILE A 66 0.83 3.15 -2.03
C ILE A 66 0.10 3.73 -3.24
N ALA A 67 -1.23 3.75 -3.22
CA ALA A 67 -2.04 4.33 -4.29
C ALA A 67 -1.73 5.82 -4.50
N GLU A 68 -1.60 6.60 -3.43
CA GLU A 68 -1.20 8.00 -3.50
C GLU A 68 0.17 8.16 -4.19
N SER A 69 1.14 7.32 -3.83
CA SER A 69 2.48 7.39 -4.42
C SER A 69 2.52 7.05 -5.92
N VAL A 70 1.52 6.30 -6.41
CA VAL A 70 1.34 5.98 -7.84
C VAL A 70 0.63 7.12 -8.57
N VAL A 71 -0.38 7.72 -7.96
CA VAL A 71 -1.18 8.81 -8.56
C VAL A 71 -0.42 10.14 -8.56
N TYR A 72 0.37 10.42 -7.52
CA TYR A 72 1.13 11.66 -7.35
C TYR A 72 2.65 11.40 -7.30
N PRO A 73 3.27 11.01 -8.43
CA PRO A 73 4.70 10.78 -8.49
C PRO A 73 5.46 12.12 -8.48
N THR A 74 5.87 12.58 -7.29
CA THR A 74 6.77 13.75 -7.15
C THR A 74 8.26 13.36 -7.19
N GLU A 75 9.12 14.10 -7.90
CA GLU A 75 10.56 13.77 -7.96
C GLU A 75 11.34 14.19 -6.70
N GLN A 76 10.72 14.95 -5.81
CA GLN A 76 11.37 15.67 -4.72
C GLN A 76 11.53 14.84 -3.44
N PHE A 77 10.83 13.72 -3.32
CA PHE A 77 10.79 12.90 -2.11
C PHE A 77 11.05 11.43 -2.40
N SER A 78 11.71 10.73 -1.47
CA SER A 78 11.80 9.28 -1.53
C SER A 78 10.39 8.66 -1.43
N LYS A 79 10.17 7.47 -2.00
CA LYS A 79 8.87 6.77 -1.92
C LYS A 79 8.41 6.58 -0.47
N THR A 80 9.35 6.34 0.44
CA THR A 80 9.11 6.18 1.89
C THR A 80 8.61 7.48 2.53
N ASP A 81 9.19 8.62 2.15
CA ASP A 81 8.81 9.92 2.72
C ASP A 81 7.41 10.34 2.31
N LYS A 82 7.03 10.15 1.04
CA LYS A 82 5.66 10.43 0.54
C LYS A 82 4.60 9.63 1.28
N ARG A 83 4.86 8.32 1.43
CA ARG A 83 3.96 7.41 2.14
C ARG A 83 3.72 7.89 3.57
N ARG A 84 4.78 8.32 4.25
CA ARG A 84 4.72 8.87 5.61
C ARG A 84 3.97 10.19 5.66
N GLU A 85 4.19 11.09 4.71
CA GLU A 85 3.48 12.38 4.63
C GLU A 85 1.97 12.18 4.43
N PHE A 86 1.56 11.29 3.53
CA PHE A 86 0.17 10.93 3.34
C PHE A 86 -0.47 10.38 4.62
N GLN A 87 0.20 9.42 5.28
CA GLN A 87 -0.27 8.86 6.54
C GLN A 87 -0.36 9.93 7.65
N LEU A 88 0.59 10.87 7.71
CA LEU A 88 0.55 11.99 8.65
C LEU A 88 -0.59 12.95 8.36
N SER A 89 -0.85 13.24 7.08
CA SER A 89 -1.95 14.09 6.63
C SER A 89 -3.30 13.54 7.11
N ILE A 90 -3.58 12.26 6.77
CA ILE A 90 -4.82 11.60 7.20
C ILE A 90 -4.90 11.49 8.73
N SER A 91 -3.78 11.19 9.40
CA SER A 91 -3.76 11.11 10.86
C SER A 91 -4.13 12.45 11.51
N LYS A 92 -3.68 13.57 10.93
CA LYS A 92 -4.07 14.92 11.37
C LYS A 92 -5.56 15.15 11.15
N ASP A 93 -6.08 14.87 9.95
CA ASP A 93 -7.49 15.07 9.63
C ASP A 93 -8.42 14.28 10.56
N LEU A 94 -8.04 13.06 10.92
CA LEU A 94 -8.80 12.21 11.84
C LEU A 94 -8.70 12.70 13.31
N ILE A 95 -7.55 13.21 13.73
CA ILE A 95 -7.32 13.57 15.15
C ILE A 95 -7.79 14.99 15.48
N MET A 96 -7.74 15.93 14.53
CA MET A 96 -8.14 17.33 14.72
C MET A 96 -9.54 17.49 15.32
N PRO A 97 -10.62 16.83 14.83
CA PRO A 97 -11.95 16.97 15.43
C PRO A 97 -12.03 16.40 16.86
N VAL A 98 -11.15 15.46 17.23
CA VAL A 98 -11.05 14.94 18.60
C VAL A 98 -10.35 15.96 19.50
N ILE A 99 -9.25 16.55 19.01
CA ILE A 99 -8.49 17.59 19.72
C ILE A 99 -9.39 18.80 20.00
N GLU A 100 -10.13 19.28 19.01
CA GLU A 100 -11.01 20.44 19.16
C GLU A 100 -12.15 20.19 20.16
N ARG A 101 -12.75 18.99 20.15
CA ARG A 101 -13.77 18.61 21.13
C ARG A 101 -13.22 18.59 22.56
N ARG A 102 -12.00 18.04 22.74
CA ARG A 102 -11.32 18.04 24.04
C ARG A 102 -11.02 19.45 24.51
N ARG A 103 -10.51 20.31 23.63
CA ARG A 103 -10.22 21.73 23.92
C ARG A 103 -11.46 22.46 24.42
N LYS A 104 -12.58 22.37 23.71
CA LYS A 104 -13.86 23.00 24.10
C LYS A 104 -14.40 22.50 25.44
N SER A 105 -14.23 21.22 25.73
CA SER A 105 -14.69 20.63 27.00
C SER A 105 -13.87 21.13 28.20
N GLN A 106 -12.58 21.43 28.00
CA GLN A 106 -11.73 22.04 29.03
C GLN A 106 -12.12 23.50 29.27
N ASP A 107 -12.35 24.28 28.22
CA ASP A 107 -12.79 25.68 28.34
C ASP A 107 -14.10 25.81 29.15
N CYS A 108 -15.04 24.86 28.98
CA CYS A 108 -16.29 24.81 29.75
C CYS A 108 -16.14 24.37 31.22
N GLN A 109 -15.01 23.77 31.62
CA GLN A 109 -14.77 23.37 33.01
C GLN A 109 -14.16 24.50 33.86
N TYR A 110 -13.73 25.59 33.21
CA TYR A 110 -13.09 26.74 33.85
C TYR A 110 -13.84 28.07 33.63
N SER A 111 -15.07 28.04 33.11
CA SER A 111 -16.01 29.18 33.05
C SER A 111 -17.19 28.95 33.98
#